data_AF-A0A2H6KHJ4-F1
#
_entry.id   AF-A0A2H6KHJ4-F1
#
_cell.length_a   1.000
_cell.length_b   1.000
_cell.length_c   1.000
_cell.angle_alpha   90.00
_cell.angle_beta   90.00
_cell.angle_gamma   90.00
#
_symmetry.space_group_name_H-M   'P 1'
#
loop_
_entity.id
_entity.type
_entity.pdbx_description
1 polymer ?
#
loop_
_entity_poly.entity_id
_entity_poly.type
_entity_poly.pdbx_seq_one_letter_code
_entity_poly.pdbx_strand_id
1 'polypeptide(L)'
;MTDEWISQTRASELYGLSVSELQRNAAHVIDNSGTAGSDTGNVASKVKRGSNPTVPLTVRLVKNPRGYHLPMRLYKTSELETLRAIKREQEKTSVPTDKCVKKKVIKHSRKKSAPRPAPPVCASNGHTFVPENSTVQKCSVCGQRVEFEDI
;
A
#
# COMPACT_ATOMS: atom_id res chain seq x y z
N MET A 1 -22.82 23.97 -2.41
CA MET A 1 -21.38 24.27 -2.25
C MET A 1 -20.67 23.63 -3.44
N THR A 2 -19.92 24.40 -4.22
CA THR A 2 -19.13 23.87 -5.34
C THR A 2 -17.89 23.18 -4.77
N ASP A 3 -17.65 21.92 -5.15
CA ASP A 3 -16.40 21.24 -4.81
C ASP A 3 -15.21 22.05 -5.35
N GLU A 4 -14.28 22.37 -4.45
CA GLU A 4 -13.05 23.06 -4.82
C GLU A 4 -12.07 22.07 -5.45
N TRP A 5 -11.36 22.52 -6.49
CA TRP A 5 -10.37 21.74 -7.21
C TRP A 5 -8.98 22.28 -6.93
N ILE A 6 -8.08 21.41 -6.48
CA ILE A 6 -6.71 21.79 -6.18
C ILE A 6 -5.71 20.97 -6.99
N SER A 7 -4.53 21.54 -7.23
CA SER A 7 -3.47 20.87 -7.98
C SER A 7 -2.87 19.70 -7.20
N GLN A 8 -2.27 18.75 -7.93
CA GLN A 8 -1.56 17.63 -7.33
C GLN A 8 -0.52 18.06 -6.28
N THR A 9 0.30 19.07 -6.60
CA THR A 9 1.31 19.60 -5.66
C THR A 9 0.64 20.15 -4.41
N ARG A 10 -0.44 20.92 -4.57
CA ARG A 10 -1.16 21.50 -3.44
C ARG A 10 -1.86 20.45 -2.58
N ALA A 11 -2.39 19.40 -3.21
CA ALA A 11 -2.96 18.25 -2.51
C ALA A 11 -1.92 17.55 -1.63
N SER A 12 -0.70 17.36 -2.14
CA SER A 12 0.41 16.78 -1.37
C SER A 12 0.80 17.66 -0.18
N GLU A 13 0.91 18.98 -0.38
CA GLU A 13 1.26 19.93 0.69
C GLU A 13 0.20 20.00 1.81
N LEU A 14 -1.08 20.13 1.45
CA LEU A 14 -2.15 20.36 2.42
C LEU A 14 -2.59 19.09 3.15
N TYR A 15 -2.64 17.96 2.45
CA TYR A 15 -3.20 16.72 2.97
C TYR A 15 -2.15 15.69 3.37
N GLY A 16 -0.86 15.93 3.09
CA GLY A 16 0.22 14.97 3.38
C GLY A 16 0.09 13.67 2.58
N LEU A 17 -0.49 13.77 1.37
CA LEU A 17 -0.72 12.64 0.46
C LEU A 17 0.40 12.60 -0.57
N SER A 18 1.05 11.44 -0.70
CA SER A 18 2.05 11.22 -1.74
C SER A 18 1.42 11.19 -3.13
N VAL A 19 2.23 11.54 -4.15
CA VAL A 19 1.83 11.41 -5.56
C VAL A 19 1.36 9.99 -5.88
N SER A 20 2.03 8.98 -5.35
CA SER A 20 1.69 7.57 -5.54
C SER A 20 0.34 7.21 -4.92
N GLU A 21 -0.03 7.78 -3.77
CA GLU A 21 -1.37 7.61 -3.18
C GLU A 21 -2.44 8.25 -4.05
N LEU A 22 -2.21 9.49 -4.51
CA LEU A 22 -3.16 10.19 -5.39
C LEU A 22 -3.37 9.44 -6.72
N GLN A 23 -2.32 8.85 -7.28
CA GLN A 23 -2.42 8.07 -8.52
C GLN A 23 -3.09 6.71 -8.30
N ARG A 24 -2.77 6.00 -7.22
CA ARG A 24 -3.42 4.71 -6.89
C ARG A 24 -4.90 4.84 -6.60
N ASN A 25 -5.34 6.02 -6.16
CA ASN A 25 -6.74 6.30 -5.87
C ASN A 25 -7.47 6.97 -7.04
N ALA A 26 -6.81 7.26 -8.17
CA ALA A 26 -7.46 7.86 -9.34
C ALA A 26 -8.42 6.85 -10.00
N ALA A 27 -9.73 7.07 -9.84
CA ALA A 27 -10.77 6.21 -10.39
C ALA A 27 -11.42 6.83 -11.64
N HIS A 28 -11.72 8.12 -11.57
CA HIS A 28 -12.38 8.85 -12.65
C HIS A 28 -11.44 9.89 -13.23
N VAL A 29 -11.46 10.06 -14.55
CA VAL A 29 -10.62 11.04 -15.27
C VAL A 29 -11.51 11.88 -16.16
N ILE A 30 -11.50 13.18 -15.93
CA ILE A 30 -12.20 14.20 -16.72
C ILE A 30 -11.14 14.96 -17.50
N ASP A 31 -11.16 14.88 -18.83
CA ASP A 31 -10.19 15.58 -19.67
C ASP A 31 -10.76 16.91 -20.21
N ASN A 32 -10.31 18.02 -19.62
CA ASN A 32 -10.63 19.38 -20.06
C ASN A 32 -9.36 20.10 -20.53
N SER A 33 -8.33 19.38 -20.98
CA SER A 33 -7.07 19.97 -21.42
C SER A 33 -7.17 20.69 -22.77
N GLY A 34 -8.34 20.63 -23.44
CA GLY A 34 -8.63 21.36 -24.67
C GLY A 34 -7.88 20.83 -25.89
N THR A 35 -7.29 19.64 -25.80
CA THR A 35 -6.63 18.95 -26.92
C THR A 35 -7.67 18.35 -27.87
N ALA A 36 -8.62 19.14 -28.37
CA ALA A 36 -9.71 18.66 -29.25
C ALA A 36 -9.25 18.30 -30.68
N GLY A 37 -7.97 18.48 -31.02
CA GLY A 37 -7.37 18.09 -32.30
C GLY A 37 -6.56 16.80 -32.16
N SER A 38 -7.09 15.70 -32.70
CA SER A 38 -6.42 14.42 -33.01
C SER A 38 -5.80 13.56 -31.88
N ASP A 39 -5.46 14.10 -30.71
CA ASP A 39 -4.78 13.35 -29.63
C ASP A 39 -5.57 13.23 -28.30
N THR A 40 -6.80 13.75 -28.25
CA THR A 40 -7.67 13.74 -27.04
C THR A 40 -7.92 12.33 -26.49
N GLY A 41 -8.00 11.33 -27.37
CA GLY A 41 -8.17 9.94 -26.96
C GLY A 41 -6.94 9.35 -26.27
N ASN A 42 -5.78 9.98 -26.41
CA ASN A 42 -4.49 9.40 -26.05
C ASN A 42 -4.05 9.79 -24.62
N VAL A 43 -4.39 11.01 -24.16
CA VAL A 43 -3.90 11.53 -22.87
C VAL A 43 -4.71 11.00 -21.70
N ALA A 44 -6.05 11.03 -21.77
CA ALA A 44 -6.92 10.46 -20.74
C ALA A 44 -6.71 8.95 -20.58
N SER A 45 -6.48 8.24 -21.69
CA SER A 45 -6.21 6.80 -21.72
C SER A 45 -4.84 6.43 -21.14
N LYS A 46 -3.87 7.35 -21.14
CA LYS A 46 -2.56 7.17 -20.50
C LYS A 46 -2.58 7.32 -18.98
N VAL A 47 -3.64 7.89 -18.41
CA VAL A 47 -3.77 7.98 -16.96
C VAL A 47 -4.18 6.61 -16.42
N LYS A 48 -3.22 5.92 -15.79
CA LYS A 48 -3.49 4.66 -15.10
C LYS A 48 -4.53 4.89 -14.00
N ARG A 49 -5.68 4.24 -14.14
CA ARG A 49 -6.69 4.16 -13.09
C ARG A 49 -6.23 3.17 -12.03
N GLY A 50 -6.49 3.50 -10.77
CA GLY A 50 -6.30 2.58 -9.66
C GLY A 50 -7.22 1.36 -9.82
N SER A 51 -6.66 0.16 -9.76
CA SER A 51 -7.46 -1.07 -9.85
C SER A 51 -8.31 -1.31 -8.59
N ASN A 52 -7.85 -0.85 -7.43
CA ASN A 52 -8.53 -0.96 -6.14
C ASN A 52 -8.28 0.32 -5.30
N PRO A 53 -8.94 1.44 -5.62
CA PRO A 53 -8.76 2.68 -4.89
C PRO A 53 -9.39 2.56 -3.49
N THR A 54 -8.67 3.00 -2.46
CA THR A 54 -9.21 3.15 -1.09
C THR A 54 -10.30 4.20 -1.06
N VAL A 55 -10.11 5.29 -1.81
CA VAL A 55 -11.13 6.30 -2.09
C VAL A 55 -11.11 6.56 -3.59
N PRO A 56 -12.23 6.46 -4.31
CA PRO A 56 -12.27 6.76 -5.73
C PRO A 56 -12.12 8.27 -5.94
N LEU A 57 -10.92 8.72 -6.33
CA LEU A 57 -10.64 10.11 -6.67
C LEU A 57 -11.02 10.41 -8.12
N THR A 58 -11.57 11.60 -8.31
CA THR A 58 -11.82 12.20 -9.61
C THR A 58 -10.65 13.11 -9.97
N VAL A 59 -9.97 12.80 -11.07
CA VAL A 59 -8.88 13.59 -11.62
C VAL A 59 -9.39 14.42 -12.79
N ARG A 60 -9.23 15.74 -12.70
CA ARG A 60 -9.49 16.63 -13.82
C ARG A 60 -8.17 17.06 -14.46
N LEU A 61 -8.02 16.79 -15.74
CA LEU A 61 -6.89 17.21 -16.54
C LEU A 61 -7.21 18.58 -17.14
N VAL A 62 -6.31 19.54 -16.97
CA VAL A 62 -6.41 20.87 -17.55
C VAL A 62 -5.10 21.23 -18.26
N LYS A 63 -5.16 22.18 -19.20
CA LYS A 63 -3.95 22.70 -19.85
C LYS A 63 -2.99 23.23 -18.79
N ASN A 64 -1.71 22.88 -18.93
CA ASN A 64 -0.71 23.36 -18.00
C ASN A 64 -0.46 24.86 -18.24
N PRO A 65 -0.64 25.74 -17.24
CA PRO A 65 -0.44 27.17 -17.42
C PRO A 65 1.02 27.53 -17.77
N ARG A 66 1.98 26.65 -17.44
CA ARG A 66 3.40 26.83 -17.76
C ARG A 66 3.77 26.39 -19.18
N GLY A 67 2.80 25.95 -19.98
CA GLY A 67 3.03 25.53 -21.37
C GLY A 67 3.65 24.15 -21.55
N TYR A 68 3.80 23.36 -20.47
CA TYR A 68 4.27 21.97 -20.59
C TYR A 68 3.30 21.10 -21.39
N HIS A 69 3.85 20.12 -22.12
CA HIS A 69 3.08 19.14 -22.89
C HIS A 69 2.18 18.27 -22.01
N LEU A 70 2.57 18.03 -20.75
CA LEU A 70 1.79 17.24 -19.81
C LEU A 70 0.71 18.11 -19.16
N PRO A 71 -0.56 17.65 -19.13
CA PRO A 71 -1.64 18.39 -18.49
C PRO A 71 -1.42 18.48 -16.98
N MET A 72 -1.91 19.57 -16.40
CA MET A 72 -1.97 19.72 -14.96
C MET A 72 -3.13 18.88 -14.41
N ARG A 73 -2.88 18.19 -13.29
CA ARG A 73 -3.88 17.33 -12.63
C ARG A 73 -4.49 18.06 -11.45
N LEU A 74 -5.82 18.10 -11.43
CA LEU A 74 -6.62 18.66 -10.37
C LEU A 74 -7.45 17.56 -9.70
N TYR A 75 -7.66 17.71 -8.39
CA TYR A 75 -8.40 16.76 -7.54
C TYR A 75 -9.43 17.54 -6.72
N LYS A 76 -10.55 16.91 -6.37
CA LYS A 76 -11.55 17.52 -5.49
C LYS A 76 -11.09 17.48 -4.04
N THR A 77 -11.25 18.59 -3.33
CA THR A 77 -10.87 18.71 -1.91
C THR A 77 -11.63 17.74 -1.01
N SER A 78 -12.95 17.58 -1.23
CA SER A 78 -13.81 16.66 -0.46
C SER A 78 -13.35 15.19 -0.52
N GLU A 79 -12.92 14.73 -1.69
CA GLU A 79 -12.40 13.38 -1.89
C GLU A 79 -11.02 13.20 -1.22
N LEU A 80 -10.17 14.23 -1.24
CA LEU A 80 -8.87 14.24 -0.57
C LEU A 80 -8.99 14.25 0.96
N GLU A 81 -9.97 14.99 1.49
CA GLU A 81 -10.31 14.98 2.91
C GLU A 81 -10.68 13.58 3.39
N THR A 82 -11.54 12.91 2.62
CA THR A 82 -11.95 11.52 2.90
C THR A 82 -10.74 10.59 2.89
N LEU A 83 -9.87 10.70 1.89
CA LEU A 83 -8.66 9.89 1.79
C LEU A 83 -7.69 10.13 2.97
N ARG A 84 -7.52 11.39 3.39
CA ARG A 84 -6.70 11.75 4.55
C ARG A 84 -7.30 11.21 5.85
N ALA A 85 -8.62 11.27 6.02
CA ALA A 85 -9.29 10.75 7.20
C ALA A 85 -9.06 9.23 7.34
N ILE A 86 -9.25 8.48 6.25
CA ILE A 86 -9.02 7.02 6.24
C ILE A 86 -7.55 6.69 6.53
N LYS A 87 -6.60 7.43 5.94
CA LYS A 87 -5.17 7.26 6.21
C LYS A 87 -4.84 7.41 7.70
N ARG A 88 -5.38 8.47 8.34
CA ARG A 88 -5.18 8.70 9.78
C ARG A 88 -5.77 7.58 10.64
N GLU A 89 -6.92 7.03 10.28
CA GLU A 89 -7.51 5.91 11.02
C GLU A 89 -6.68 4.63 10.89
N GLN A 90 -6.09 4.37 9.71
CA GLN A 90 -5.14 3.26 9.51
C GLN A 90 -3.85 3.44 10.32
N GLU A 91 -3.32 4.66 10.41
CA GLU A 91 -2.15 4.97 11.25
C GLU A 91 -2.44 4.81 12.75
N LYS A 92 -3.65 5.16 13.20
CA LYS A 92 -4.08 4.95 14.59
C LYS A 92 -4.29 3.47 14.94
N THR A 93 -4.80 2.66 14.00
CA THR A 93 -4.98 1.21 14.23
C THR A 93 -3.68 0.42 14.15
N SER A 94 -2.61 1.01 13.60
CA SER A 94 -1.27 0.43 13.54
C SER A 94 -0.36 0.86 14.70
N VAL A 95 -0.92 1.42 15.77
CA VAL A 95 -0.23 1.41 17.08
C VAL A 95 -0.09 -0.05 17.50
N PRO A 96 1.13 -0.56 17.74
CA PRO A 96 1.30 -1.90 18.29
C PRO A 96 0.71 -1.87 19.69
N THR A 97 -0.53 -2.36 19.83
CA THR A 97 -1.03 -2.75 21.12
C THR A 97 -0.27 -4.03 21.46
N ASP A 98 0.81 -3.85 22.21
CA ASP A 98 1.54 -4.89 22.93
C ASP A 98 0.64 -5.45 24.05
N LYS A 99 -0.51 -5.99 23.65
CA LYS A 99 -1.37 -6.80 24.48
C LYS A 99 -1.30 -8.20 23.94
N CYS A 100 -0.40 -8.96 24.55
CA CYS A 100 -0.43 -10.41 24.64
C CYS A 100 -1.84 -10.88 25.02
N VAL A 101 -2.72 -11.02 24.02
CA VAL A 101 -3.97 -11.77 24.16
C VAL A 101 -3.63 -13.20 23.76
N LYS A 102 -3.34 -14.02 24.78
CA LYS A 102 -3.35 -15.48 24.66
C LYS A 102 -4.75 -15.92 24.22
N LYS A 103 -5.02 -15.92 22.91
CA LYS A 103 -6.17 -16.63 22.36
C LYS A 103 -5.87 -18.12 22.41
N LYS A 104 -6.33 -18.78 23.47
CA LYS A 104 -6.51 -20.24 23.49
C LYS A 104 -7.47 -20.61 22.36
N VAL A 105 -6.94 -21.08 21.25
CA VAL A 105 -7.72 -21.77 20.22
C VAL A 105 -7.89 -23.21 20.70
N ILE A 106 -9.08 -23.54 21.19
CA ILE A 106 -9.49 -24.93 21.39
C ILE A 106 -9.66 -25.54 20.00
N LYS A 107 -8.83 -26.55 19.76
CA LYS A 107 -8.67 -27.29 18.51
C LYS A 107 -9.82 -28.31 18.41
N HIS A 108 -10.77 -28.11 17.50
CA HIS A 108 -11.61 -29.23 17.04
C HIS A 108 -10.85 -30.02 15.98
N SER A 109 -10.51 -31.24 16.36
CA SER A 109 -9.85 -32.27 15.56
C SER A 109 -10.67 -32.68 14.35
N ARG A 110 -10.06 -32.65 13.15
CA ARG A 110 -10.30 -33.66 12.11
C ARG A 110 -8.98 -34.02 11.43
N LYS A 111 -8.68 -35.32 11.48
CA LYS A 111 -7.56 -36.03 10.85
C LYS A 111 -7.55 -35.82 9.33
N LYS A 112 -6.40 -35.48 8.74
CA LYS A 112 -5.80 -36.23 7.63
C LYS A 112 -4.44 -35.66 7.19
N SER A 113 -3.53 -36.60 6.93
CA SER A 113 -2.25 -36.54 6.20
C SER A 113 -1.08 -35.77 6.84
N ALA A 114 0.00 -36.53 7.06
CA ALA A 114 1.27 -36.11 7.64
C ALA A 114 1.98 -35.02 6.80
N PRO A 115 2.63 -34.03 7.43
CA PRO A 115 3.36 -32.99 6.72
C PRO A 115 4.78 -33.48 6.39
N ARG A 116 5.17 -33.31 5.12
CA ARG A 116 6.59 -33.26 4.74
C ARG A 116 7.18 -31.98 5.36
N PRO A 117 8.24 -32.02 6.17
CA PRO A 117 8.87 -30.80 6.67
C PRO A 117 9.50 -30.06 5.49
N ALA A 118 9.02 -28.84 5.24
CA ALA A 118 9.67 -27.94 4.30
C ALA A 118 11.06 -27.57 4.86
N PRO A 119 12.12 -27.56 4.02
CA PRO A 119 13.46 -27.25 4.50
C PRO A 119 13.52 -25.81 5.02
N PRO A 120 14.23 -25.55 6.14
CA PRO A 120 14.36 -24.21 6.69
C PRO A 120 15.12 -23.31 5.70
N VAL A 121 14.42 -22.27 5.23
CA VAL A 121 14.85 -21.28 4.21
C VAL A 121 16.18 -20.58 4.56
N CYS A 122 16.63 -20.66 5.82
CA CYS A 122 17.88 -20.04 6.27
C CYS A 122 19.16 -20.81 5.91
N ALA A 123 19.10 -22.13 5.67
CA ALA A 123 20.28 -22.89 5.25
C ALA A 123 20.74 -22.53 3.82
N SER A 124 19.79 -22.10 2.98
CA SER A 124 20.04 -21.73 1.58
C SER A 124 20.69 -20.35 1.41
N ASN A 125 20.66 -19.50 2.45
CA ASN A 125 21.11 -18.10 2.37
C ASN A 125 22.41 -17.83 3.15
N GLY A 126 23.10 -18.86 3.66
CA GLY A 126 24.38 -18.69 4.36
C GLY A 126 24.29 -17.94 5.69
N HIS A 127 23.12 -17.95 6.33
CA HIS A 127 22.93 -17.28 7.62
C HIS A 127 23.60 -18.07 8.76
N THR A 128 24.35 -17.38 9.61
CA THR A 128 25.01 -17.96 10.78
C THR A 128 24.03 -18.14 11.94
N PHE A 129 23.94 -19.38 12.42
CA PHE A 129 23.18 -19.76 13.59
C PHE A 129 24.08 -19.77 14.83
N VAL A 130 23.61 -19.14 15.90
CA VAL A 130 24.29 -19.10 17.20
C VAL A 130 23.53 -20.03 18.15
N PRO A 131 24.22 -20.94 18.86
CA PRO A 131 23.58 -21.80 19.85
C PRO A 131 23.03 -20.94 21.01
N GLU A 132 21.74 -21.09 21.30
CA GLU A 132 21.10 -20.42 22.45
C GLU A 132 21.07 -21.36 23.66
N ASN A 133 20.87 -22.66 23.43
CA ASN A 133 20.96 -23.71 24.44
C ASN A 133 21.36 -25.06 23.78
N SER A 134 21.40 -26.14 24.57
CA SER A 134 21.85 -27.46 24.12
C SER A 134 21.07 -28.06 22.94
N THR A 135 19.82 -27.64 22.73
CA THR A 135 18.90 -28.23 21.73
C THR A 135 18.36 -27.22 20.73
N VAL A 136 18.68 -25.93 20.87
CA VAL A 136 18.11 -24.83 20.11
C VAL A 136 19.20 -23.89 19.60
N GLN A 137 19.19 -23.67 18.28
CA GLN A 137 20.00 -22.67 17.61
C GLN A 137 19.12 -21.53 17.09
N LYS A 138 19.63 -20.30 17.22
CA LYS A 138 18.94 -19.09 16.75
C LYS A 138 19.74 -18.40 15.67
N CYS A 139 19.07 -18.07 14.57
CA CYS A 139 19.66 -17.26 13.52
C CYS A 139 19.95 -15.85 14.04
N SER A 140 21.20 -15.41 13.89
CA SER A 140 21.64 -14.07 14.31
C SER A 140 20.99 -12.93 13.52
N VAL A 141 20.53 -13.20 12.28
CA VAL A 141 20.01 -12.18 11.36
C VAL A 141 18.50 -12.03 11.43
N CYS A 142 17.75 -13.14 11.43
CA CYS A 142 16.28 -13.11 11.39
C CYS A 142 15.62 -13.60 12.68
N GLY A 143 16.39 -14.06 13.67
CA GLY A 143 15.86 -14.56 14.94
C GLY A 143 15.12 -15.89 14.85
N GLN A 144 15.11 -16.55 13.68
CA GLN A 144 14.49 -17.85 13.49
C GLN A 144 15.17 -18.89 14.40
N ARG A 145 14.36 -19.65 15.15
CA ARG A 145 14.81 -20.72 16.04
C ARG A 145 14.63 -22.06 15.36
N VAL A 146 15.64 -22.90 15.47
CA VAL A 146 15.61 -24.28 15.01
C VAL A 146 15.97 -25.15 16.21
N GLU A 147 15.06 -26.05 16.55
CA GLU A 147 15.27 -27.07 17.57
C GLU A 147 15.73 -28.34 16.86
N PHE A 148 16.77 -28.98 17.37
CA PHE A 148 17.23 -30.28 16.89
C PHE A 148 17.02 -31.29 18.02
N GLU A 149 16.48 -32.46 17.67
CA GLU A 149 16.40 -33.58 18.60
C GLU A 149 17.77 -34.29 18.60
N ASP A 150 18.38 -34.44 19.77
CA ASP A 150 19.52 -35.33 19.98
C ASP A 150 19.11 -36.75 19.56
N ILE A 151 19.84 -37.33 18.59
CA ILE A 151 19.71 -38.74 18.18
C ILE A 151 20.43 -39.62 19.18
#